data_AF-A0A1M6KL37-F1
#
_entry.id   AF-A0A1M6KL37-F1
#
_cell.length_a   1.000
_cell.length_b   1.000
_cell.length_c   1.000
_cell.angle_alpha   90.00
_cell.angle_beta   90.00
_cell.angle_gamma   90.00
#
_symmetry.space_group_name_H-M   'P 1'
#
loop_
_entity.id
_entity.type
_entity.pdbx_description
1 polymer ?
#
loop_
_entity_poly.entity_id
_entity_poly.type
_entity_poly.pdbx_seq_one_letter_code
_entity_poly.pdbx_strand_id
1 'polypeptide(L)'
;MEDGLEASGVPLIRGIPIHATRAGGIVGRHELMIVGDNDKICISHESFNRKAFAAGALRGIRFLRGKSGFFEMRDVLELDKVLLSCFERRRTAAVN
;
A
#
# COMPACT_ATOMS: atom_id res chain seq x y z
N MET A 1 -13.44 -3.96 16.93
CA MET A 1 -12.43 -3.33 16.05
C MET A 1 -11.52 -4.37 15.40
N GLU A 2 -11.66 -5.66 15.73
CA GLU A 2 -10.89 -6.78 15.15
C GLU A 2 -11.53 -7.32 13.86
N ASP A 3 -12.83 -7.09 13.65
CA ASP A 3 -13.58 -7.65 12.51
C ASP A 3 -13.39 -6.92 11.17
N GLY A 4 -12.63 -5.82 11.15
CA GLY A 4 -12.45 -4.99 9.94
C GLY A 4 -11.74 -5.72 8.79
N LEU A 5 -11.03 -6.82 9.08
CA LEU A 5 -10.32 -7.63 8.09
C LEU A 5 -11.14 -8.84 7.58
N GLU A 6 -12.31 -9.13 8.16
CA GLU A 6 -13.15 -10.25 7.71
C GLU A 6 -13.62 -10.07 6.25
N ALA A 7 -13.78 -8.82 5.82
CA ALA A 7 -14.14 -8.48 4.44
C ALA A 7 -13.02 -8.74 3.40
N SER A 8 -11.79 -9.06 3.85
CA SER A 8 -10.66 -9.32 2.94
C SER A 8 -10.69 -10.72 2.30
N GLY A 9 -11.52 -11.64 2.81
CA GLY A 9 -11.61 -13.01 2.31
C GLY A 9 -10.38 -13.88 2.58
N VAL A 10 -9.38 -13.37 3.30
CA VAL A 10 -8.17 -14.11 3.69
C VAL A 10 -8.38 -14.68 5.09
N PRO A 11 -8.35 -16.02 5.28
CA PRO A 11 -8.51 -16.61 6.60
C PRO A 11 -7.32 -16.24 7.48
N LEU A 12 -7.58 -15.49 8.55
CA LEU A 12 -6.57 -15.10 9.53
C LEU A 12 -6.43 -16.20 10.59
N ILE A 13 -5.22 -16.74 10.72
CA ILE A 13 -4.86 -17.72 11.77
C ILE A 13 -4.84 -17.03 13.15
N ARG A 14 -4.58 -15.71 13.18
CA ARG A 14 -4.56 -14.84 14.36
C ARG A 14 -4.93 -13.41 13.94
N GLY A 15 -5.65 -12.67 14.78
CA GLY A 15 -6.03 -11.28 14.51
C GLY A 15 -4.83 -10.34 14.35
N ILE A 16 -4.94 -9.33 13.48
CA ILE A 16 -3.91 -8.30 13.28
C ILE A 16 -4.31 -7.07 14.12
N PRO A 17 -3.50 -6.66 15.12
CA PRO A 17 -3.86 -5.54 15.98
C PRO A 17 -3.83 -4.22 15.21
N ILE A 18 -4.84 -3.39 15.40
CA ILE A 18 -4.95 -2.06 14.81
C ILE A 18 -4.97 -1.02 15.94
N HIS A 19 -4.03 -0.08 15.87
CA HIS A 19 -3.99 1.07 16.76
C HIS A 19 -4.24 2.36 15.97
N ALA A 20 -5.14 3.20 16.49
CA ALA A 20 -5.54 4.43 15.83
C ALA A 20 -5.44 5.61 16.82
N THR A 21 -4.54 6.54 16.53
CA THR A 21 -4.39 7.78 17.29
C THR A 21 -5.10 8.93 16.56
N ARG A 22 -5.68 9.86 17.32
CA ARG A 22 -6.21 11.13 16.82
C ARG A 22 -5.45 12.25 17.48
N ALA A 23 -4.63 12.95 16.70
CA ALA A 23 -3.84 14.09 17.17
C ALA A 23 -3.96 15.22 16.15
N GLY A 24 -4.16 16.45 16.65
CA GLY A 24 -4.27 17.64 15.81
C GLY A 24 -3.00 17.88 14.98
N GLY A 25 -3.16 18.38 13.76
CA GLY A 25 -2.05 18.70 12.86
C GLY A 25 -1.55 17.53 12.00
N ILE A 26 -1.90 16.28 12.32
CA ILE A 26 -1.55 15.12 11.48
C ILE A 26 -2.67 14.90 10.45
N VAL A 27 -2.37 15.14 9.17
CA VAL A 27 -3.35 14.94 8.08
C VAL A 27 -3.63 13.45 7.85
N GLY A 28 -2.60 12.61 7.93
CA GLY A 28 -2.73 11.16 7.90
C GLY A 28 -1.37 10.48 7.95
N ARG A 29 -1.19 9.55 8.89
CA ARG A 29 -0.03 8.66 8.98
C ARG A 29 -0.50 7.24 9.19
N HIS A 30 0.00 6.33 8.38
CA HIS A 30 -0.21 4.89 8.53
C HIS A 30 1.13 4.20 8.66
N GLU A 31 1.21 3.20 9.53
CA GLU A 31 2.41 2.43 9.76
C GLU A 31 2.03 0.96 9.92
N LEU A 32 2.71 0.10 9.17
CA LEU A 32 2.63 -1.34 9.28
C LEU A 32 3.96 -1.84 9.84
N MET A 33 3.88 -2.65 10.88
CA MET A 33 5.03 -3.24 11.54
C MET A 33 4.97 -4.76 11.45
N ILE A 34 6.07 -5.36 11.03
CA ILE A 34 6.31 -6.80 11.09
C ILE A 34 7.46 -6.98 12.06
N VAL A 35 7.22 -7.67 13.17
CA VAL A 35 8.18 -7.78 14.27
C VAL A 35 8.46 -9.26 14.52
N GLY A 36 9.73 -9.63 14.44
CA GLY A 36 10.26 -10.91 14.90
C GLY A 36 11.05 -10.74 16.21
N ASP A 37 11.59 -11.85 16.72
CA ASP A 37 12.32 -11.83 18.00
C ASP A 37 13.62 -11.00 17.95
N ASN A 38 14.21 -10.88 16.77
CA ASN A 38 15.52 -10.26 16.57
C ASN A 38 15.49 -9.01 15.69
N ASP A 39 14.39 -8.79 14.94
CA ASP A 39 14.29 -7.73 13.97
C ASP A 39 12.86 -7.20 13.82
N LYS A 40 12.77 -6.02 13.19
CA LYS A 40 11.50 -5.45 12.79
C LYS A 40 11.61 -4.76 11.45
N ILE A 41 10.56 -4.89 10.65
CA ILE A 41 10.37 -4.18 9.39
C ILE A 41 9.17 -3.26 9.57
N CYS A 42 9.36 -1.97 9.27
CA CYS A 42 8.33 -0.96 9.37
C CYS A 42 8.12 -0.32 7.99
N ILE A 43 6.87 -0.24 7.55
CA ILE A 43 6.46 0.47 6.33
C ILE A 43 5.52 1.58 6.74
N SER A 44 5.89 2.83 6.50
CA SER A 44 5.09 4.00 6.86
C SER A 44 4.76 4.85 5.64
N HIS A 45 3.57 5.45 5.68
CA HIS A 45 3.13 6.49 4.75
C HIS A 45 2.58 7.66 5.55
N GLU A 46 3.19 8.82 5.37
CA GLU A 46 2.75 10.08 5.96
C GLU A 46 2.37 11.06 4.86
N SER A 47 1.18 11.63 4.98
CA SER A 47 0.69 12.68 4.09
C SER A 47 0.76 14.02 4.81
N PHE A 48 1.51 14.98 4.27
CA PHE A 48 1.59 16.34 4.82
C PHE A 48 0.39 17.22 4.44
N ASN A 49 -0.31 16.88 3.35
CA ASN A 49 -1.51 17.57 2.89
C ASN A 49 -2.28 16.71 1.88
N ARG A 50 -3.47 17.17 1.47
CA ARG A 50 -4.36 16.44 0.56
C ARG A 50 -3.97 16.53 -0.92
N LYS A 51 -2.95 17.32 -1.30
CA LYS A 51 -2.56 17.48 -2.71
C LYS A 51 -2.01 16.18 -3.32
N ALA A 52 -1.42 15.30 -2.49
CA ALA A 52 -0.96 13.99 -2.94
C ALA A 52 -2.08 13.16 -3.58
N PHE A 53 -3.27 13.16 -2.95
CA PHE A 53 -4.44 12.45 -3.47
C PHE A 53 -4.99 13.09 -4.75
N ALA A 54 -5.03 14.43 -4.80
CA ALA A 54 -5.46 15.15 -6.00
C ALA A 54 -4.55 14.86 -7.21
N ALA A 55 -3.23 14.81 -7.00
CA ALA A 55 -2.28 14.43 -8.05
C ALA A 55 -2.51 12.99 -8.55
N GLY A 56 -2.80 12.05 -7.63
CA GLY A 56 -3.18 10.68 -7.95
C GLY A 56 -4.45 10.60 -8.79
N ALA A 57 -5.50 11.34 -8.41
CA ALA A 57 -6.76 11.40 -9.15
C ALA A 57 -6.56 11.93 -10.58
N LEU A 58 -5.78 13.01 -10.77
CA LEU A 58 -5.44 13.53 -12.10
C LEU A 58 -4.68 12.50 -12.96
N ARG A 59 -3.82 11.68 -12.33
CA ARG A 59 -3.13 10.58 -13.01
C ARG A 59 -4.12 9.49 -13.44
N GLY A 60 -5.08 9.15 -12.58
CA GLY A 60 -6.17 8.22 -12.89
C GLY A 60 -7.02 8.69 -14.08
N ILE A 61 -7.41 9.97 -14.11
CA ILE A 61 -8.18 10.53 -15.23
C ILE A 61 -7.43 10.38 -16.56
N ARG A 62 -6.12 10.67 -16.57
CA ARG A 62 -5.30 10.50 -17.78
C ARG A 62 -5.19 9.03 -18.20
N PHE A 63 -5.05 8.12 -17.23
CA PHE A 63 -5.01 6.68 -17.49
C PHE A 63 -6.30 6.16 -18.13
N LEU A 64 -7.46 6.66 -17.71
CA LEU A 64 -8.78 6.20 -18.17
C LEU A 64 -9.12 6.62 -19.61
N ARG A 65 -8.32 7.49 -20.25
CA ARG A 65 -8.61 7.96 -21.61
C ARG A 65 -8.73 6.78 -22.59
N GLY A 66 -9.93 6.60 -23.15
CA GLY A 66 -10.22 5.54 -24.12
C GLY A 66 -10.39 4.14 -23.50
N LYS A 67 -10.56 4.03 -22.17
CA LYS A 67 -10.80 2.77 -21.47
C LYS A 67 -12.22 2.74 -20.90
N SER A 68 -12.80 1.55 -20.83
CA SER A 68 -14.08 1.28 -20.16
C SER A 68 -13.92 0.07 -19.24
N GLY A 69 -14.62 0.08 -18.11
CA GLY A 69 -14.53 -0.96 -17.08
C GLY A 69 -14.19 -0.40 -15.70
N PHE A 70 -13.95 -1.32 -14.77
CA PHE A 70 -13.54 -1.01 -13.40
C PHE A 70 -12.02 -1.03 -13.28
N PHE A 71 -11.42 0.02 -12.72
CA PHE A 71 -9.98 0.16 -12.56
C PHE A 71 -9.64 0.70 -11.17
N GLU A 72 -8.49 0.28 -10.67
CA GLU A 72 -7.94 0.66 -9.37
C GLU A 72 -6.59 1.38 -9.54
N MET A 73 -6.08 1.98 -8.45
CA MET A 73 -4.77 2.63 -8.49
C MET A 73 -3.62 1.65 -8.78
N ARG A 74 -3.79 0.35 -8.54
CA ARG A 74 -2.81 -0.67 -8.95
C ARG A 74 -2.63 -0.70 -10.47
N ASP A 75 -3.70 -0.50 -11.23
CA ASP A 75 -3.68 -0.47 -12.69
C ASP A 75 -3.05 0.83 -13.19
N VAL A 76 -3.40 1.96 -12.56
CA VAL A 76 -2.84 3.29 -12.88
C VAL A 76 -1.33 3.35 -12.62
N LEU A 77 -0.85 2.65 -11.61
CA LEU A 77 0.56 2.60 -11.21
C LEU A 77 1.32 1.44 -11.85
N GLU A 78 0.65 0.57 -12.59
CA GLU A 78 1.22 -0.67 -13.15
C GLU A 78 1.95 -1.51 -12.10
N LEU A 79 1.33 -1.66 -10.91
CA LEU A 79 1.98 -2.16 -9.70
C LEU A 79 2.62 -3.54 -9.90
N ASP A 80 1.97 -4.44 -10.64
CA ASP A 80 2.49 -5.78 -10.94
C ASP A 80 3.83 -5.73 -11.67
N LYS A 81 3.97 -4.84 -12.67
CA LYS A 81 5.23 -4.68 -13.41
C LYS A 81 6.33 -4.15 -12.51
N VAL A 82 5.99 -3.20 -11.63
CA VAL A 82 6.95 -2.63 -10.67
C VAL A 82 7.44 -3.71 -9.72
N LEU A 83 6.54 -4.50 -9.13
CA LEU A 83 6.89 -5.59 -8.23
C LEU A 83 7.76 -6.64 -8.92
N LEU A 84 7.38 -7.08 -10.12
CA LEU A 84 8.19 -8.01 -10.92
C LEU A 84 9.61 -7.48 -11.15
N SER A 85 9.76 -6.20 -11.47
CA SER A 85 11.09 -5.60 -11.67
C SER A 85 11.97 -5.63 -10.41
N CYS A 86 11.37 -5.49 -9.22
CA CYS A 86 12.08 -5.58 -7.95
C CYS A 86 12.56 -6.99 -7.64
N PHE A 87 11.78 -8.01 -7.99
CA PHE A 87 12.13 -9.41 -7.77
C PHE A 87 13.09 -9.97 -8.83
N GLU A 88 12.94 -9.61 -10.10
CA GLU A 88 13.83 -10.00 -11.20
C GLU A 88 15.25 -9.42 -11.03
N ARG A 89 15.37 -8.15 -10.60
CA ARG A 89 16.67 -7.55 -10.26
C ARG A 89 17.39 -8.28 -9.12
N ARG A 90 16.66 -8.96 -8.22
CA ARG A 90 17.27 -9.77 -7.15
C ARG A 90 17.76 -11.12 -7.65
N ARG A 91 17.10 -11.75 -8.63
CA ARG A 91 17.58 -13.01 -9.25
C ARG A 91 18.89 -12.83 -9.99
N THR A 92 19.08 -11.69 -10.67
CA THR A 92 20.34 -11.40 -11.39
C THR A 92 21.47 -10.97 -10.46
N ALA A 93 21.17 -10.31 -9.33
CA ALA A 93 22.17 -9.94 -8.33
C ALA A 93 22.61 -11.10 -7.41
N ALA A 94 21.83 -12.17 -7.29
CA ALA A 94 22.14 -13.35 -6.45
C ALA A 94 22.79 -14.52 -7.22
N VAL A 95 22.95 -14.41 -8.55
CA VAL A 95 23.51 -15.45 -9.43
C VAL A 95 24.95 -15.12 -9.88
N ASN A 96 25.53 -14.02 -9.39
CA ASN A 96 26.95 -13.68 -9.56
C ASN A 96 27.70 -13.76 -8.23
#